data_AF-A0A3D1XMU7-F1
#
_entry.id   AF-A0A3D1XMU7-F1
#
_cell.length_a   1.000
_cell.length_b   1.000
_cell.length_c   1.000
_cell.angle_alpha   90.00
_cell.angle_beta   90.00
_cell.angle_gamma   90.00
#
_symmetry.space_group_name_H-M   'P 1'
#
loop_
_entity.id
_entity.type
_entity.pdbx_description
1 polymer ?
#
loop_
_entity_poly.entity_id
_entity_poly.type
_entity_poly.pdbx_seq_one_letter_code
_entity_poly.pdbx_strand_id
1 'polypeptide(L)'
;MKQMFCVLLGLVLIIGFSACAPKQKKVVDPGSERIYRITVSDLFGRISSEFWTIAKLEKLGVKTVSSSYFDRAMKFDDAELRVVSLLKIISQFELKSGEDAILLNCFDDYQGIISISDALKYDLQLATKIELGFGSSKPGWLNPLLVVVPDGKEPPFEERFLTANIRELKFVRSSDYYGPLIKIAKVSKETIQGFEVYKNNCLFCHSLKERGGNKGARLLQVYELEKETGQKKLLSDFKSFHHKGNADKQDVEQFVTRDQLQRVMDFLLALKRSEEKKN
;
A
#
# COMPACT_ATOMS: atom_id res chain seq x y z
N MET A 1 12.10 -88.85 -19.80
CA MET A 1 11.80 -88.00 -20.96
C MET A 1 10.47 -87.31 -20.72
N LYS A 2 10.43 -85.97 -20.91
CA LYS A 2 9.31 -85.14 -21.42
C LYS A 2 7.95 -85.23 -20.70
N GLN A 3 7.11 -84.20 -20.56
CA GLN A 3 7.06 -82.77 -20.84
C GLN A 3 5.68 -82.33 -20.28
N MET A 4 5.55 -81.08 -19.81
CA MET A 4 4.38 -80.17 -19.95
C MET A 4 3.02 -80.60 -19.32
N PHE A 5 2.10 -79.77 -18.80
CA PHE A 5 1.86 -78.33 -18.68
C PHE A 5 0.62 -78.13 -17.74
N CYS A 6 0.53 -76.99 -17.06
CA CYS A 6 -0.68 -76.32 -16.48
C CYS A 6 -1.47 -77.05 -15.35
N VAL A 7 -1.95 -76.40 -14.29
CA VAL A 7 -2.89 -75.27 -14.25
C VAL A 7 -2.77 -74.48 -12.92
N LEU A 8 -2.56 -73.16 -13.07
CA LEU A 8 -3.17 -72.02 -12.36
C LEU A 8 -3.87 -72.21 -10.98
N LEU A 9 -3.31 -71.60 -9.93
CA LEU A 9 -4.00 -71.01 -8.76
C LEU A 9 -2.91 -70.17 -8.03
N GLY A 10 -2.89 -68.84 -8.04
CA GLY A 10 -3.96 -67.95 -7.62
C GLY A 10 -3.65 -67.42 -6.22
N LEU A 11 -2.64 -66.55 -6.07
CA LEU A 11 -2.41 -65.79 -4.83
C LEU A 11 -1.62 -64.51 -5.13
N VAL A 12 -2.37 -63.45 -5.43
CA VAL A 12 -1.87 -62.07 -5.44
C VAL A 12 -1.74 -61.63 -3.98
N LEU A 13 -0.51 -61.53 -3.50
CA LEU A 13 -0.18 -60.86 -2.24
C LEU A 13 -0.35 -59.35 -2.43
N ILE A 14 -1.53 -58.84 -2.09
CA ILE A 14 -1.76 -57.40 -1.90
C ILE A 14 -1.06 -57.02 -0.59
N ILE A 15 0.17 -56.53 -0.72
CA ILE A 15 0.86 -55.85 0.38
C ILE A 15 0.17 -54.49 0.54
N GLY A 16 -0.73 -54.39 1.50
CA GLY A 16 -1.34 -53.14 1.93
C GLY A 16 -0.28 -52.24 2.57
N PHE A 17 0.45 -51.50 1.74
CA PHE A 17 1.11 -50.28 2.21
C PHE A 17 0.00 -49.26 2.50
N SER A 18 -0.45 -49.22 3.75
CA SER A 18 -1.05 -48.03 4.34
C SER A 18 0.02 -46.94 4.34
N ALA A 19 0.21 -46.31 3.19
CA ALA A 19 0.85 -45.01 3.11
C ALA A 19 -0.07 -44.06 3.88
N CYS A 20 0.25 -43.81 5.15
CA CYS A 20 -0.16 -42.60 5.83
C CYS A 20 0.34 -41.44 4.97
N ALA A 21 -0.51 -40.98 4.04
CA ALA A 21 -0.29 -39.73 3.36
C ALA A 21 -0.08 -38.69 4.49
N PRO A 22 1.09 -38.02 4.54
CA PRO A 22 1.24 -36.94 5.49
C PRO A 22 0.10 -35.98 5.19
N LYS A 23 -0.75 -35.71 6.20
CA LYS A 23 -1.79 -34.67 6.10
C LYS A 23 -1.08 -33.47 5.53
N GLN A 24 -1.40 -33.10 4.28
CA GLN A 24 -0.95 -31.84 3.72
C GLN A 24 -1.36 -30.81 4.77
N LYS A 25 -0.37 -30.18 5.42
CA LYS A 25 -0.64 -28.97 6.18
C LYS A 25 -1.40 -28.10 5.19
N LYS A 26 -2.67 -27.80 5.48
CA LYS A 26 -3.36 -26.73 4.79
C LYS A 26 -2.37 -25.57 4.85
N VAL A 27 -1.87 -25.15 3.70
CA VAL A 27 -1.19 -23.87 3.60
C VAL A 27 -2.30 -22.88 3.92
N VAL A 28 -2.41 -22.53 5.20
CA VAL A 28 -3.29 -21.46 5.64
C VAL A 28 -2.71 -20.24 4.94
N ASP A 29 -3.45 -19.71 3.97
CA ASP A 29 -3.11 -18.44 3.36
C ASP A 29 -2.94 -17.45 4.53
N PRO A 30 -1.74 -16.89 4.76
CA PRO A 30 -1.51 -15.97 5.86
C PRO A 30 -2.37 -14.70 5.77
N GLY A 31 -3.12 -14.49 4.69
CA GLY A 31 -4.19 -13.50 4.59
C GLY A 31 -5.49 -13.88 5.31
N SER A 32 -5.81 -15.16 5.46
CA SER A 32 -7.12 -15.64 5.96
C SER A 32 -7.35 -15.36 7.45
N GLU A 33 -6.29 -15.19 8.24
CA GLU A 33 -6.34 -14.84 9.67
C GLU A 33 -6.06 -13.35 9.94
N ARG A 34 -5.80 -12.53 8.90
CA ARG A 34 -5.48 -11.12 9.12
C ARG A 34 -6.70 -10.37 9.64
N ILE A 35 -6.55 -9.88 10.85
CA ILE A 35 -7.46 -8.93 11.48
C ILE A 35 -6.95 -7.52 11.16
N TYR A 36 -7.82 -6.67 10.64
CA TYR A 36 -7.54 -5.26 10.46
C TYR A 36 -8.47 -4.42 11.34
N ARG A 37 -7.99 -3.24 11.70
CA ARG A 37 -8.68 -2.30 12.57
C ARG A 37 -9.40 -1.25 11.75
N ILE A 38 -10.65 -0.97 12.07
CA ILE A 38 -11.33 0.22 11.59
C ILE A 38 -11.47 1.18 12.76
N THR A 39 -11.02 2.42 12.59
CA THR A 39 -11.01 3.42 13.66
C THR A 39 -11.76 4.66 13.21
N VAL A 40 -12.75 5.07 14.01
CA VAL A 40 -13.61 6.24 13.78
C VAL A 40 -13.64 7.11 15.05
N SER A 41 -13.98 8.39 14.88
CA SER A 41 -14.21 9.29 16.01
C SER A 41 -15.70 9.65 16.11
N ASP A 42 -16.21 9.86 17.32
CA ASP A 42 -17.55 10.40 17.54
C ASP A 42 -17.58 11.95 17.50
N LEU A 43 -18.77 12.53 17.59
CA LEU A 43 -18.97 14.01 17.61
C LEU A 43 -18.11 14.76 18.65
N PHE A 44 -17.63 14.08 19.69
CA PHE A 44 -16.80 14.65 20.75
C PHE A 44 -15.31 14.33 20.57
N GLY A 45 -14.93 13.73 19.44
CA GLY A 45 -13.56 13.30 19.14
C GLY A 45 -13.14 12.03 19.90
N ARG A 46 -14.06 11.30 20.53
CA ARG A 46 -13.73 10.05 21.20
C ARG A 46 -13.50 8.97 20.14
N ILE A 47 -12.35 8.32 20.22
CA ILE A 47 -11.93 7.32 19.27
C ILE A 47 -12.55 5.97 19.66
N SER A 48 -13.13 5.29 18.68
CA SER A 48 -13.53 3.89 18.79
C SER A 48 -12.89 3.09 17.68
N SER A 49 -12.59 1.83 17.97
CA SER A 49 -12.01 0.90 17.01
C SER A 49 -12.75 -0.42 17.05
N GLU A 50 -12.96 -1.01 15.89
CA GLU A 50 -13.42 -2.39 15.76
C GLU A 50 -12.50 -3.20 14.85
N PHE A 51 -12.52 -4.50 15.05
CA PHE A 51 -11.68 -5.44 14.34
C PHE A 51 -12.50 -6.22 13.33
N TRP A 52 -12.02 -6.26 12.10
CA TRP A 52 -12.69 -6.98 11.03
C TRP A 52 -11.72 -7.96 10.36
N THR A 53 -12.27 -9.01 9.77
CA THR A 53 -11.54 -10.01 8.99
C THR A 53 -11.77 -9.81 7.51
N ILE A 54 -10.94 -10.43 6.66
CA ILE A 54 -11.18 -10.42 5.20
C ILE A 54 -12.60 -10.91 4.89
N ALA A 55 -13.04 -11.99 5.54
CA ALA A 55 -14.39 -12.51 5.37
C ALA A 55 -15.49 -11.48 5.70
N LYS A 56 -15.27 -10.57 6.67
CA LYS A 56 -16.19 -9.46 6.95
C LYS A 56 -16.18 -8.40 5.84
N LEU A 57 -15.03 -8.06 5.22
CA LEU A 57 -15.02 -7.18 4.03
C LEU A 57 -15.80 -7.79 2.90
N GLU A 58 -15.51 -9.05 2.58
CA GLU A 58 -16.05 -9.69 1.38
C GLU A 58 -17.57 -9.85 1.44
N LYS A 59 -18.16 -9.88 2.64
CA LYS A 59 -19.62 -9.82 2.84
C LYS A 59 -20.25 -8.51 2.35
N LEU A 60 -19.50 -7.43 2.21
CA LEU A 60 -19.97 -6.18 1.60
C LEU A 60 -20.13 -6.31 0.08
N GLY A 61 -19.66 -7.42 -0.50
CA GLY A 61 -19.75 -7.73 -1.92
C GLY A 61 -18.39 -7.64 -2.58
N VAL A 62 -17.93 -8.79 -3.07
CA VAL A 62 -16.68 -8.95 -3.79
C VAL A 62 -16.91 -8.90 -5.29
N LYS A 63 -15.92 -8.39 -6.01
CA LYS A 63 -15.80 -8.54 -7.47
C LYS A 63 -14.37 -8.90 -7.81
N THR A 64 -14.16 -9.50 -8.98
CA THR A 64 -12.83 -9.61 -9.58
C THR A 64 -12.69 -8.50 -10.60
N VAL A 65 -11.58 -7.78 -10.57
CA VAL A 65 -11.28 -6.69 -11.50
C VAL A 65 -9.84 -6.79 -11.99
N SER A 66 -9.61 -6.28 -13.19
CA SER A 66 -8.30 -5.87 -13.68
C SER A 66 -7.98 -4.44 -13.21
N SER A 67 -6.70 -4.08 -13.24
CA SER A 67 -6.24 -2.72 -12.98
C SER A 67 -4.98 -2.41 -13.78
N SER A 68 -5.15 -1.77 -14.94
CA SER A 68 -4.05 -1.27 -15.76
C SER A 68 -3.18 -0.26 -15.01
N TYR A 69 -3.76 0.43 -14.02
CA TYR A 69 -3.03 1.31 -13.11
C TYR A 69 -2.01 0.51 -12.27
N PHE A 70 -2.47 -0.57 -11.63
CA PHE A 70 -1.63 -1.45 -10.83
C PHE A 70 -0.58 -2.14 -11.69
N ASP A 71 -0.99 -2.71 -12.82
CA ASP A 71 -0.11 -3.44 -13.74
C ASP A 71 1.01 -2.55 -14.27
N ARG A 72 0.66 -1.33 -14.72
CA ARG A 72 1.66 -0.32 -15.11
C ARG A 72 2.63 0.00 -13.97
N ALA A 73 2.10 0.23 -12.77
CA ALA A 73 2.90 0.65 -11.63
C ALA A 73 3.87 -0.43 -11.14
N MET A 74 3.40 -1.68 -11.15
CA MET A 74 4.10 -2.83 -10.60
C MET A 74 4.87 -3.63 -11.66
N LYS A 75 4.67 -3.32 -12.93
CA LYS A 75 5.21 -4.05 -14.09
C LYS A 75 4.81 -5.52 -14.06
N PHE A 76 3.54 -5.73 -13.74
CA PHE A 76 2.87 -7.00 -13.96
C PHE A 76 1.99 -6.88 -15.19
N ASP A 77 1.67 -8.03 -15.76
CA ASP A 77 0.69 -8.15 -16.82
C ASP A 77 -0.47 -8.99 -16.29
N ASP A 78 -1.69 -8.52 -16.57
CA ASP A 78 -2.94 -9.24 -16.34
C ASP A 78 -3.13 -9.69 -14.87
N ALA A 79 -2.87 -8.80 -13.90
CA ALA A 79 -3.17 -9.12 -12.51
C ALA A 79 -4.70 -9.16 -12.27
N GLU A 80 -5.16 -10.24 -11.64
CA GLU A 80 -6.55 -10.38 -11.21
C GLU A 80 -6.67 -10.03 -9.73
N LEU A 81 -7.52 -9.06 -9.44
CA LEU A 81 -7.69 -8.50 -8.10
C LEU A 81 -9.10 -8.81 -7.60
N ARG A 82 -9.21 -9.59 -6.54
CA ARG A 82 -10.48 -9.75 -5.81
C ARG A 82 -10.61 -8.60 -4.84
N VAL A 83 -11.66 -7.81 -4.99
CA VAL A 83 -11.75 -6.47 -4.39
C VAL A 83 -13.10 -6.21 -3.74
N VAL A 84 -13.10 -5.32 -2.75
CA VAL A 84 -14.29 -4.75 -2.11
C VAL A 84 -14.27 -3.24 -2.30
N SER A 85 -15.43 -2.64 -2.58
CA SER A 85 -15.56 -1.19 -2.73
C SER A 85 -15.25 -0.45 -1.44
N LEU A 86 -14.35 0.53 -1.51
CA LEU A 86 -14.04 1.38 -0.35
C LEU A 86 -15.27 2.19 0.06
N LEU A 87 -16.11 2.60 -0.89
CA LEU A 87 -17.36 3.31 -0.61
C LEU A 87 -18.34 2.44 0.20
N LYS A 88 -18.42 1.14 -0.08
CA LYS A 88 -19.22 0.22 0.73
C LYS A 88 -18.69 0.08 2.15
N ILE A 89 -17.36 0.07 2.34
CA ILE A 89 -16.75 0.07 3.67
C ILE A 89 -17.08 1.37 4.40
N ILE A 90 -16.89 2.53 3.75
CA ILE A 90 -17.20 3.86 4.30
C ILE A 90 -18.67 3.94 4.74
N SER A 91 -19.59 3.41 3.94
CA SER A 91 -21.03 3.43 4.23
C SER A 91 -21.47 2.67 5.48
N GLN A 92 -20.58 1.85 6.07
CA GLN A 92 -20.85 1.16 7.34
C GLN A 92 -20.70 2.07 8.57
N PHE A 93 -20.21 3.30 8.38
CA PHE A 93 -19.87 4.22 9.45
C PHE A 93 -20.56 5.56 9.31
N GLU A 94 -21.04 6.10 10.42
CA GLU A 94 -21.49 7.48 10.50
C GLU A 94 -20.29 8.38 10.87
N LEU A 95 -19.76 9.11 9.88
CA LEU A 95 -18.64 10.04 10.08
C LEU A 95 -19.17 11.36 10.61
N LYS A 96 -19.05 11.55 11.92
CA LYS A 96 -19.68 12.68 12.63
C LYS A 96 -18.71 13.79 13.02
N SER A 97 -17.41 13.57 12.93
CA SER A 97 -16.38 14.51 13.42
C SER A 97 -15.77 15.36 12.30
N GLY A 98 -16.38 15.34 11.12
CA GLY A 98 -15.90 16.05 9.93
C GLY A 98 -14.78 15.31 9.20
N GLU A 99 -14.63 14.00 9.40
CA GLU A 99 -13.66 13.18 8.68
C GLU A 99 -13.91 13.24 7.16
N ASP A 100 -12.85 13.52 6.41
CA ASP A 100 -12.85 13.67 4.95
C ASP A 100 -11.79 12.78 4.27
N ALA A 101 -11.04 12.02 5.06
CA ALA A 101 -9.97 11.16 4.60
C ALA A 101 -9.82 9.89 5.47
N ILE A 102 -9.10 8.92 4.92
CA ILE A 102 -8.78 7.65 5.54
C ILE A 102 -7.26 7.53 5.58
N LEU A 103 -6.68 7.54 6.79
CA LEU A 103 -5.30 7.19 7.02
C LEU A 103 -5.18 5.66 6.98
N LEU A 104 -4.26 5.17 6.16
CA LEU A 104 -4.00 3.76 5.91
C LEU A 104 -2.71 3.37 6.64
N ASN A 105 -2.82 2.84 7.84
CA ASN A 105 -1.62 2.36 8.54
C ASN A 105 -1.30 0.94 8.06
N CYS A 106 -0.05 0.70 7.66
CA CYS A 106 0.38 -0.58 7.12
C CYS A 106 1.19 -1.38 8.16
N PHE A 107 1.41 -2.66 7.90
CA PHE A 107 2.21 -3.54 8.78
C PHE A 107 3.72 -3.25 8.72
N ASP A 108 4.22 -2.64 7.65
CA ASP A 108 5.64 -2.38 7.37
C ASP A 108 6.04 -0.91 7.61
N ASP A 109 5.41 -0.26 8.59
CA ASP A 109 5.64 1.15 8.98
C ASP A 109 5.44 2.19 7.85
N TYR A 110 4.84 1.76 6.74
CA TYR A 110 4.29 2.62 5.70
C TYR A 110 2.94 3.19 6.14
N GLN A 111 2.61 4.40 5.68
CA GLN A 111 1.30 5.01 5.89
C GLN A 111 0.80 5.64 4.60
N GLY A 112 -0.38 5.29 4.12
CA GLY A 112 -1.06 6.04 3.05
C GLY A 112 -2.13 6.98 3.61
N ILE A 113 -2.61 7.91 2.81
CA ILE A 113 -3.86 8.61 3.11
C ILE A 113 -4.65 8.87 1.82
N ILE A 114 -5.94 8.59 1.88
CA ILE A 114 -6.85 8.71 0.74
C ILE A 114 -8.00 9.62 1.16
N SER A 115 -8.35 10.59 0.31
CA SER A 115 -9.53 11.39 0.55
C SER A 115 -10.79 10.58 0.22
N ILE A 116 -11.86 10.78 0.99
CA ILE A 116 -13.16 10.15 0.72
C ILE A 116 -13.69 10.60 -0.64
N SER A 117 -13.38 11.84 -1.04
CA SER A 117 -13.71 12.36 -2.38
C SER A 117 -13.00 11.58 -3.49
N ASP A 118 -11.71 11.23 -3.34
CA ASP A 118 -10.99 10.42 -4.31
C ASP A 118 -11.57 9.00 -4.36
N ALA A 119 -11.91 8.43 -3.19
CA ALA A 119 -12.55 7.12 -3.10
C ALA A 119 -13.87 7.06 -3.90
N LEU A 120 -14.69 8.11 -3.81
CA LEU A 120 -15.91 8.23 -4.59
C LEU A 120 -15.64 8.49 -6.08
N LYS A 121 -14.80 9.49 -6.39
CA LYS A 121 -14.53 9.94 -7.76
C LYS A 121 -13.92 8.84 -8.63
N TYR A 122 -12.98 8.09 -8.07
CA TYR A 122 -12.24 7.05 -8.80
C TYR A 122 -12.69 5.64 -8.48
N ASP A 123 -13.82 5.45 -7.77
CA ASP A 123 -14.29 4.14 -7.28
C ASP A 123 -13.15 3.29 -6.69
N LEU A 124 -12.39 3.89 -5.76
CA LEU A 124 -11.25 3.19 -5.15
C LEU A 124 -11.75 1.98 -4.38
N GLN A 125 -10.97 0.91 -4.44
CA GLN A 125 -11.30 -0.38 -3.86
C GLN A 125 -10.15 -0.92 -3.02
N LEU A 126 -10.42 -1.95 -2.23
CA LEU A 126 -9.39 -2.70 -1.51
C LEU A 126 -9.34 -4.13 -2.03
N ALA A 127 -8.18 -4.56 -2.51
CA ALA A 127 -7.93 -5.94 -2.90
C ALA A 127 -7.86 -6.84 -1.66
N THR A 128 -8.78 -7.79 -1.52
CA THR A 128 -8.74 -8.85 -0.52
C THR A 128 -7.91 -10.06 -0.99
N LYS A 129 -7.68 -10.18 -2.30
CA LYS A 129 -6.77 -11.15 -2.91
C LYS A 129 -6.09 -10.54 -4.13
N ILE A 130 -4.83 -10.90 -4.36
CA ILE A 130 -4.02 -10.47 -5.49
C ILE A 130 -3.50 -11.73 -6.17
N GLU A 131 -3.91 -11.96 -7.41
CA GLU A 131 -3.41 -13.04 -8.26
C GLU A 131 -2.59 -12.40 -9.39
N LEU A 132 -1.32 -12.79 -9.48
CA LEU A 132 -0.40 -12.27 -10.49
C LEU A 132 -0.28 -13.26 -11.64
N GLY A 133 -0.02 -12.75 -12.85
CA GLY A 133 0.22 -13.57 -14.03
C GLY A 133 1.34 -14.60 -13.85
N PHE A 134 1.28 -15.69 -14.63
CA PHE A 134 2.20 -16.82 -14.55
C PHE A 134 3.68 -16.38 -14.64
N GLY A 135 4.53 -16.94 -13.79
CA GLY A 135 5.96 -16.60 -13.74
C GLY A 135 6.31 -15.33 -12.96
N SER A 136 5.30 -14.58 -12.48
CA SER A 136 5.51 -13.39 -11.65
C SER A 136 5.96 -13.75 -10.23
N SER A 137 6.93 -13.01 -9.71
CA SER A 137 7.34 -13.09 -8.31
C SER A 137 6.71 -11.96 -7.51
N LYS A 138 5.75 -12.30 -6.64
CA LYS A 138 5.08 -11.36 -5.74
C LYS A 138 6.06 -10.84 -4.67
N PRO A 139 6.30 -9.52 -4.56
CA PRO A 139 7.09 -8.95 -3.48
C PRO A 139 6.49 -9.29 -2.11
N GLY A 140 7.34 -9.50 -1.09
CA GLY A 140 6.90 -9.89 0.25
C GLY A 140 5.99 -8.86 0.94
N TRP A 141 6.14 -7.57 0.59
CA TRP A 141 5.30 -6.49 1.08
C TRP A 141 3.95 -6.40 0.37
N LEU A 142 3.82 -6.94 -0.86
CA LEU A 142 2.59 -6.89 -1.65
C LEU A 142 1.58 -7.90 -1.10
N ASN A 143 0.86 -7.48 -0.08
CA ASN A 143 -0.15 -8.28 0.61
C ASN A 143 -1.55 -7.69 0.40
N PRO A 144 -2.61 -8.49 0.65
CA PRO A 144 -3.98 -8.00 0.65
C PRO A 144 -4.20 -6.74 1.50
N LEU A 145 -5.34 -6.12 1.25
CA LEU A 145 -5.68 -4.74 1.54
C LEU A 145 -4.73 -3.77 0.85
N LEU A 146 -4.67 -3.92 -0.47
CA LEU A 146 -4.07 -2.98 -1.40
C LEU A 146 -5.14 -2.05 -1.95
N VAL A 147 -4.85 -0.76 -2.02
CA VAL A 147 -5.68 0.21 -2.75
C VAL A 147 -5.65 -0.12 -4.24
N VAL A 148 -6.83 -0.24 -4.84
CA VAL A 148 -6.99 -0.55 -6.26
C VAL A 148 -7.78 0.55 -6.93
N VAL A 149 -7.23 1.03 -8.04
CA VAL A 149 -7.93 1.84 -9.03
C VAL A 149 -8.45 0.89 -10.11
N PRO A 150 -9.77 0.68 -10.25
CA PRO A 150 -10.30 -0.18 -11.29
C PRO A 150 -10.14 0.46 -12.68
N ASP A 151 -10.16 -0.36 -13.73
CA ASP A 151 -10.11 0.12 -15.11
C ASP A 151 -11.26 1.08 -15.46
N GLY A 152 -10.99 1.97 -16.42
CA GLY A 152 -11.92 3.03 -16.82
C GLY A 152 -11.98 4.21 -15.85
N LYS A 153 -11.09 4.24 -14.84
CA LYS A 153 -10.89 5.39 -13.96
C LYS A 153 -9.56 6.06 -14.27
N GLU A 154 -9.55 7.39 -14.22
CA GLU A 154 -8.39 8.21 -14.57
C GLU A 154 -7.94 9.10 -13.40
N PRO A 155 -7.44 8.51 -12.28
CA PRO A 155 -6.78 9.32 -11.25
C PRO A 155 -5.39 9.80 -11.71
N PRO A 156 -4.83 10.83 -11.05
CA PRO A 156 -3.41 11.12 -11.14
C PRO A 156 -2.57 9.88 -10.83
N PHE A 157 -1.47 9.69 -11.56
CA PHE A 157 -0.55 8.57 -11.36
C PHE A 157 0.39 8.87 -10.19
N GLU A 158 0.01 8.42 -9.00
CA GLU A 158 0.62 8.72 -7.70
C GLU A 158 0.77 7.45 -6.84
N GLU A 159 1.82 7.41 -6.02
CA GLU A 159 2.14 6.26 -5.18
C GLU A 159 1.04 5.97 -4.15
N ARG A 160 0.33 7.00 -3.65
CA ARG A 160 -0.74 6.82 -2.64
C ARG A 160 -1.80 5.80 -3.03
N PHE A 161 -2.09 5.67 -4.32
CA PHE A 161 -3.09 4.73 -4.84
C PHE A 161 -2.58 3.28 -4.94
N LEU A 162 -1.36 3.00 -4.46
CA LEU A 162 -0.75 1.68 -4.39
C LEU A 162 -0.43 1.25 -2.96
N THR A 163 -0.99 1.95 -1.97
CA THR A 163 -0.80 1.60 -0.56
C THR A 163 -1.31 0.18 -0.31
N ALA A 164 -0.41 -0.71 0.12
CA ALA A 164 -0.69 -2.13 0.35
C ALA A 164 -0.47 -2.53 1.81
N ASN A 165 -0.78 -3.79 2.13
CA ASN A 165 -0.46 -4.37 3.43
C ASN A 165 -1.07 -3.58 4.60
N ILE A 166 -2.27 -3.04 4.39
CA ILE A 166 -2.97 -2.17 5.34
C ILE A 166 -3.44 -2.99 6.54
N ARG A 167 -3.12 -2.51 7.74
CA ARG A 167 -3.60 -3.06 9.02
C ARG A 167 -4.72 -2.25 9.66
N GLU A 168 -4.85 -0.98 9.29
CA GLU A 168 -5.88 -0.11 9.83
C GLU A 168 -6.37 0.92 8.81
N LEU A 169 -7.69 1.07 8.74
CA LEU A 169 -8.35 2.23 8.16
C LEU A 169 -8.78 3.16 9.30
N LYS A 170 -8.12 4.30 9.42
CA LYS A 170 -8.46 5.31 10.42
C LYS A 170 -9.09 6.50 9.71
N PHE A 171 -10.37 6.75 9.98
CA PHE A 171 -11.06 7.93 9.50
C PHE A 171 -10.53 9.16 10.22
N VAL A 172 -10.09 10.16 9.45
CA VAL A 172 -9.41 11.35 9.94
C VAL A 172 -9.84 12.58 9.16
N ARG A 173 -9.51 13.75 9.70
CA ARG A 173 -9.53 15.00 8.95
C ARG A 173 -8.18 15.19 8.27
N SER A 174 -8.19 15.34 6.95
CA SER A 174 -7.02 15.63 6.13
C SER A 174 -6.30 16.92 6.61
N SER A 175 -7.07 17.91 7.11
CA SER A 175 -6.55 19.14 7.70
C SER A 175 -5.69 18.89 8.94
N ASP A 176 -6.04 17.89 9.74
CA ASP A 176 -5.25 17.55 10.92
C ASP A 176 -3.90 17.04 10.46
N TYR A 177 -3.85 16.28 9.36
CA TYR A 177 -2.64 15.65 8.84
C TYR A 177 -1.75 16.57 7.97
N TYR A 178 -2.37 17.43 7.17
CA TYR A 178 -1.67 18.28 6.20
C TYR A 178 -1.60 19.76 6.61
N GLY A 179 -2.52 20.23 7.45
CA GLY A 179 -2.61 21.64 7.86
C GLY A 179 -1.29 22.22 8.41
N PRO A 180 -0.55 21.50 9.29
CA PRO A 180 0.75 21.94 9.76
C PRO A 180 1.82 22.10 8.68
N LEU A 181 1.71 21.36 7.57
CA LEU A 181 2.64 21.44 6.43
C LEU A 181 2.18 22.50 5.40
N ILE A 182 0.87 22.68 5.22
CA ILE A 182 0.29 23.64 4.27
C ILE A 182 0.73 25.09 4.55
N LYS A 183 0.85 25.49 5.82
CA LYS A 183 1.29 26.85 6.17
C LYS A 183 2.68 27.18 5.62
N ILE A 184 3.53 26.16 5.53
CA ILE A 184 4.91 26.26 5.07
C ILE A 184 4.96 26.16 3.55
N ALA A 185 4.13 25.29 2.97
CA ALA A 185 4.00 25.16 1.53
C ALA A 185 3.61 26.48 0.85
N LYS A 186 2.83 27.35 1.51
CA LYS A 186 2.31 28.61 0.94
C LYS A 186 3.34 29.76 0.83
N VAL A 187 4.63 29.50 1.04
CA VAL A 187 5.69 30.52 0.96
C VAL A 187 5.98 30.94 -0.49
N SER A 188 5.99 30.00 -1.44
CA SER A 188 6.16 30.27 -2.87
C SER A 188 5.39 29.28 -3.74
N LYS A 189 5.32 29.52 -5.06
CA LYS A 189 4.69 28.58 -6.00
C LYS A 189 5.43 27.24 -6.02
N GLU A 190 6.74 27.28 -5.95
CA GLU A 190 7.63 26.11 -5.97
C GLU A 190 7.43 25.25 -4.73
N THR A 191 7.28 25.87 -3.55
CA THR A 191 7.03 25.13 -2.30
C THR A 191 5.62 24.52 -2.26
N ILE A 192 4.62 25.15 -2.90
CA ILE A 192 3.29 24.55 -3.08
C ILE A 192 3.39 23.30 -3.94
N GLN A 193 4.07 23.40 -5.09
CA GLN A 193 4.28 22.26 -5.99
C GLN A 193 5.04 21.13 -5.29
N GLY A 194 6.10 21.48 -4.56
CA GLY A 194 6.89 20.53 -3.80
C GLY A 194 6.10 19.83 -2.72
N PHE A 195 5.25 20.56 -2.00
CA PHE A 195 4.36 19.99 -1.00
C PHE A 195 3.38 18.99 -1.62
N GLU A 196 2.74 19.32 -2.75
CA GLU A 196 1.79 18.41 -3.40
C GLU A 196 2.45 17.10 -3.83
N VAL A 197 3.64 17.18 -4.46
CA VAL A 197 4.42 15.99 -4.82
C VAL A 197 4.81 15.19 -3.58
N TYR A 198 5.32 15.86 -2.55
CA TYR A 198 5.76 15.22 -1.31
C TYR A 198 4.61 14.49 -0.63
N LYS A 199 3.47 15.17 -0.51
CA LYS A 199 2.25 14.69 0.14
C LYS A 199 1.70 13.42 -0.51
N ASN A 200 1.76 13.32 -1.83
CA ASN A 200 1.14 12.24 -2.60
C ASN A 200 2.08 11.08 -2.94
N ASN A 201 3.38 11.21 -2.63
CA ASN A 201 4.37 10.17 -2.97
C ASN A 201 5.36 9.93 -1.82
N CYS A 202 5.93 10.97 -1.23
CA CYS A 202 7.06 10.80 -0.31
C CYS A 202 6.67 10.68 1.17
N LEU A 203 5.63 11.39 1.61
CA LEU A 203 5.24 11.50 3.03
C LEU A 203 4.96 10.12 3.63
N PHE A 204 4.50 9.17 2.83
CA PHE A 204 4.13 7.84 3.26
C PHE A 204 5.29 6.97 3.73
N CYS A 205 6.49 7.24 3.24
CA CYS A 205 7.73 6.62 3.69
C CYS A 205 8.52 7.54 4.61
N HIS A 206 8.49 8.84 4.33
CA HIS A 206 9.35 9.83 4.95
C HIS A 206 8.53 10.75 5.83
N SER A 207 8.42 10.41 7.11
CA SER A 207 7.67 11.26 8.04
C SER A 207 8.21 12.68 8.11
N LEU A 208 7.30 13.65 8.21
CA LEU A 208 7.58 15.04 8.56
C LEU A 208 6.71 15.44 9.73
N LYS A 209 7.32 15.97 10.80
CA LYS A 209 6.59 16.42 11.99
C LYS A 209 5.62 15.36 12.52
N GLU A 210 6.09 14.11 12.60
CA GLU A 210 5.31 12.95 13.05
C GLU A 210 4.10 12.61 12.17
N ARG A 211 4.07 13.12 10.93
CA ARG A 211 3.09 12.79 9.88
C ARG A 211 3.75 11.95 8.82
N GLY A 212 3.11 10.87 8.39
CA GLY A 212 3.65 9.96 7.41
C GLY A 212 4.33 8.76 8.02
N GLY A 213 4.77 7.82 7.17
CA GLY A 213 5.39 6.58 7.63
C GLY A 213 6.81 6.76 8.14
N ASN A 214 7.32 5.69 8.75
CA ASN A 214 8.65 5.62 9.33
C ASN A 214 9.53 4.56 8.66
N LYS A 215 9.10 4.06 7.50
CA LYS A 215 9.86 3.08 6.70
C LYS A 215 11.14 3.69 6.11
N GLY A 216 11.07 4.96 5.71
CA GLY A 216 12.18 5.70 5.13
C GLY A 216 12.92 6.58 6.13
N ALA A 217 14.07 7.12 5.71
CA ALA A 217 14.84 8.05 6.51
C ALA A 217 14.08 9.36 6.78
N ARG A 218 14.37 9.99 7.93
CA ARG A 218 13.96 11.38 8.22
C ARG A 218 14.80 12.34 7.41
N LEU A 219 14.29 12.75 6.23
CA LEU A 219 15.07 13.42 5.19
C LEU A 219 15.83 14.66 5.68
N LEU A 220 15.20 15.52 6.48
CA LEU A 220 15.82 16.75 7.01
C LEU A 220 16.93 16.50 8.04
N GLN A 221 17.00 15.28 8.61
CA GLN A 221 18.07 14.88 9.53
C GLN A 221 19.24 14.24 8.80
N VAL A 222 18.99 13.59 7.67
CA VAL A 222 20.01 12.87 6.89
C VAL A 222 20.68 13.74 5.84
N TYR A 223 19.98 14.73 5.30
CA TYR A 223 20.49 15.57 4.21
C TYR A 223 20.61 17.04 4.60
N GLU A 224 21.80 17.61 4.41
CA GLU A 224 22.06 19.04 4.56
C GLU A 224 21.55 19.82 3.32
N LEU A 225 20.23 19.95 3.17
CA LEU A 225 19.61 20.53 1.96
C LEU A 225 19.95 22.00 1.67
N GLU A 226 20.53 22.71 2.63
CA GLU A 226 21.02 24.09 2.44
C GLU A 226 22.30 24.15 1.61
N LYS A 227 23.05 23.04 1.54
CA LYS A 227 24.26 22.93 0.74
C LYS A 227 23.97 22.18 -0.55
N GLU A 228 24.58 22.63 -1.64
CA GLU A 228 24.46 21.97 -2.95
C GLU A 228 24.91 20.49 -2.88
N THR A 229 25.92 20.19 -2.07
CA THR A 229 26.39 18.81 -1.84
C THR A 229 25.31 17.92 -1.21
N GLY A 230 24.54 18.44 -0.25
CA GLY A 230 23.43 17.71 0.37
C GLY A 230 22.28 17.46 -0.60
N GLN A 231 21.95 18.45 -1.44
CA GLN A 231 20.95 18.29 -2.50
C GLN A 231 21.38 17.25 -3.55
N LYS A 232 22.63 17.31 -4.00
CA LYS A 232 23.21 16.30 -4.93
C LYS A 232 23.17 14.90 -4.32
N LYS A 233 23.46 14.77 -3.02
CA LYS A 233 23.38 13.49 -2.30
C LYS A 233 21.95 12.94 -2.28
N LEU A 234 20.95 13.76 -1.93
CA LEU A 234 19.54 13.33 -1.94
C LEU A 234 19.11 12.86 -3.34
N LEU A 235 19.45 13.63 -4.39
CA LEU A 235 19.15 13.24 -5.77
C LEU A 235 19.81 11.92 -6.17
N SER A 236 21.06 11.71 -5.77
CA SER A 236 21.80 10.47 -6.04
C SER A 236 21.17 9.27 -5.33
N ASP A 237 20.89 9.42 -4.04
CA ASP A 237 20.31 8.36 -3.21
C ASP A 237 18.88 8.04 -3.63
N PHE A 238 18.10 9.06 -4.04
CA PHE A 238 16.76 8.85 -4.59
C PHE A 238 16.80 7.93 -5.81
N LYS A 239 17.70 8.21 -6.77
CA LYS A 239 17.87 7.38 -7.96
C LYS A 239 18.37 5.97 -7.63
N SER A 240 19.31 5.88 -6.70
CA SER A 240 19.90 4.59 -6.31
C SER A 240 18.91 3.70 -5.57
N PHE A 241 18.03 4.29 -4.75
CA PHE A 241 17.12 3.52 -3.91
C PHE A 241 15.74 3.32 -4.53
N HIS A 242 15.21 4.28 -5.31
CA HIS A 242 13.84 4.25 -5.81
C HIS A 242 13.70 3.90 -7.29
N HIS A 243 14.79 3.50 -7.96
CA HIS A 243 14.72 3.02 -9.33
C HIS A 243 14.07 1.63 -9.42
N LYS A 244 13.55 1.32 -10.61
CA LYS A 244 12.98 0.02 -11.01
C LYS A 244 13.74 -1.26 -10.66
N GLY A 245 15.03 -1.16 -10.37
CA GLY A 245 15.90 -2.32 -10.11
C GLY A 245 16.21 -2.55 -8.65
N ASN A 246 15.61 -1.79 -7.73
CA ASN A 246 15.81 -1.98 -6.30
C ASN A 246 15.23 -3.33 -5.84
N ALA A 247 15.79 -3.86 -4.74
CA ALA A 247 15.35 -5.15 -4.18
C ALA A 247 13.88 -5.13 -3.75
N ASP A 248 13.38 -3.96 -3.35
CA ASP A 248 12.01 -3.76 -2.90
C ASP A 248 11.01 -3.58 -4.06
N LYS A 249 11.47 -3.48 -5.31
CA LYS A 249 10.68 -3.21 -6.53
C LYS A 249 9.74 -2.00 -6.42
N GLN A 250 10.02 -1.06 -5.53
CA GLN A 250 9.27 0.19 -5.42
C GLN A 250 9.90 1.23 -6.34
N ASP A 251 9.43 1.28 -7.58
CA ASP A 251 9.90 2.21 -8.60
C ASP A 251 9.25 3.59 -8.41
N VAL A 252 9.70 4.40 -7.44
CA VAL A 252 9.10 5.72 -7.17
C VAL A 252 9.48 6.74 -8.26
N GLU A 253 10.53 6.49 -9.04
CA GLU A 253 10.92 7.32 -10.19
C GLU A 253 9.81 7.46 -11.23
N GLN A 254 8.87 6.51 -11.28
CA GLN A 254 7.71 6.58 -12.18
C GLN A 254 6.65 7.60 -11.74
N PHE A 255 6.62 7.97 -10.46
CA PHE A 255 5.66 8.92 -9.88
C PHE A 255 6.25 10.32 -9.70
N VAL A 256 7.57 10.41 -9.48
CA VAL A 256 8.26 11.65 -9.16
C VAL A 256 9.36 11.92 -10.18
N THR A 257 9.12 12.86 -11.08
CA THR A 257 10.14 13.33 -12.04
C THR A 257 11.26 14.09 -11.34
N ARG A 258 12.40 14.26 -12.02
CA ARG A 258 13.53 15.04 -11.50
C ARG A 258 13.13 16.48 -11.11
N ASP A 259 12.31 17.14 -11.92
CA ASP A 259 11.87 18.51 -11.64
C ASP A 259 10.93 18.55 -10.44
N GLN A 260 10.03 17.57 -10.33
CA GLN A 260 9.17 17.41 -9.15
C GLN A 260 9.98 17.14 -7.88
N LEU A 261 11.03 16.32 -7.96
CA LEU A 261 11.95 16.07 -6.85
C LEU A 261 12.72 17.34 -6.44
N GLN A 262 13.09 18.19 -7.40
CA GLN A 262 13.66 19.51 -7.09
C GLN A 262 12.66 20.36 -6.32
N ARG A 263 11.38 20.38 -6.73
CA ARG A 263 10.33 21.10 -5.99
C ARG A 263 10.12 20.54 -4.58
N VAL A 264 10.20 19.23 -4.41
CA VAL A 264 10.19 18.59 -3.07
C VAL A 264 11.32 19.15 -2.21
N MET A 265 12.55 19.26 -2.74
CA MET A 265 13.65 19.85 -2.00
C MET A 265 13.40 21.32 -1.65
N ASP A 266 12.82 22.10 -2.57
CA ASP A 266 12.43 23.51 -2.31
C ASP A 266 11.46 23.59 -1.11
N PHE A 267 10.45 22.71 -1.06
CA PHE A 267 9.51 22.61 0.05
C PHE A 267 10.19 22.20 1.37
N LEU A 268 11.04 21.17 1.35
CA LEU A 268 11.76 20.70 2.54
C LEU A 268 12.70 21.78 3.10
N LEU A 269 13.37 22.54 2.23
CA LEU A 269 14.22 23.66 2.63
C LEU A 269 13.41 24.79 3.29
N ALA A 270 12.24 25.12 2.74
CA ALA A 270 11.33 26.09 3.34
C ALA A 270 10.82 25.64 4.72
N LEU A 271 10.54 24.34 4.87
CA LEU A 271 10.18 23.73 6.16
C LEU A 271 11.29 23.90 7.18
N LYS A 272 12.53 23.51 6.85
CA LYS A 272 13.67 23.65 7.75
C LYS A 272 13.87 25.10 8.22
N ARG A 273 13.88 26.05 7.29
CA ARG A 273 14.01 27.49 7.60
C ARG A 273 12.87 28.02 8.47
N SER A 274 11.66 27.50 8.29
CA SER A 274 10.53 27.87 9.14
C SER A 274 10.66 27.34 10.56
N GLU A 275 11.40 26.26 10.78
CA GLU A 275 11.62 25.67 12.12
C GLU A 275 12.73 26.43 12.85
N GLU A 276 13.81 26.79 12.17
CA GLU A 276 14.89 27.60 12.73
C GLU A 276 14.42 28.98 13.20
N LYS A 277 13.45 29.61 12.51
CA LYS A 277 12.88 30.90 12.93
C LYS A 277 12.00 30.84 14.18
N LYS A 278 11.62 29.64 14.64
CA LYS A 278 10.77 29.45 15.83
C LYS A 278 11.57 29.10 17.08
N ASN A 279 12.84 28.77 16.92
CA ASN A 279 13.80 28.48 17.99
C ASN A 279 14.69 29.70 18.23
#